data_AF-A0A522V192-F1
#
_entry.id   AF-A0A522V192-F1
#
_cell.length_a   1.000
_cell.length_b   1.000
_cell.length_c   1.000
_cell.angle_alpha   90.00
_cell.angle_beta   90.00
_cell.angle_gamma   90.00
#
_symmetry.space_group_name_H-M   'P 1'
#
loop_
_entity.id
_entity.type
_entity.pdbx_description
1 polymer ?
#
loop_
_entity_poly.entity_id
_entity_poly.type
_entity_poly.pdbx_seq_one_letter_code
_entity_poly.pdbx_strand_id
1 'polypeptide(L)' 'MLAVKGTYKNGKVFIKEKIQTEEPVDVIVTFLDKTQLPDRKQLDINKFSFKKAKKLLSGYKGSLSNAIIEERRSAI' A
#
# COMPACT_ATOMS: atom_id res chain seq x y z
N MET A 1 -17.64 -5.40 25.77
CA MET A 1 -18.09 -4.49 24.70
C MET A 1 -17.90 -5.21 23.37
N LEU A 2 -18.99 -5.53 22.64
CA LEU A 2 -18.88 -6.23 21.37
C LEU A 2 -18.52 -5.21 20.27
N ALA A 3 -17.35 -5.34 19.66
CA ALA A 3 -16.88 -4.43 18.63
C ALA A 3 -17.08 -5.03 17.24
N VAL A 4 -17.89 -4.37 16.43
CA VAL A 4 -18.33 -4.88 15.13
C VAL A 4 -17.66 -4.11 14.02
N LYS A 5 -16.99 -4.83 13.11
CA LYS A 5 -16.31 -4.20 11.98
C LYS A 5 -17.25 -4.12 10.77
N GLY A 6 -17.31 -2.93 10.18
CA GLY A 6 -18.11 -2.67 8.99
C GLY A 6 -17.46 -1.63 8.09
N THR A 7 -18.08 -1.40 6.94
CA THR A 7 -17.74 -0.29 6.05
C THR A 7 -18.81 0.78 6.11
N TYR A 8 -18.41 2.04 6.10
CA TYR A 8 -19.34 3.16 6.03
C TYR A 8 -19.33 3.78 4.64
N LYS A 9 -20.50 4.07 4.09
CA LYS A 9 -20.66 4.83 2.84
C LYS A 9 -21.96 5.63 2.86
N ASN A 10 -21.85 6.96 2.75
CA ASN A 10 -22.97 7.91 2.61
C ASN A 10 -24.12 7.68 3.61
N GLY A 11 -23.82 7.66 4.91
CA GLY A 11 -24.83 7.47 5.97
C GLY A 11 -25.22 6.02 6.23
N LYS A 12 -24.71 5.05 5.46
CA LYS A 12 -25.02 3.63 5.63
C LYS A 12 -23.80 2.88 6.18
N VAL A 13 -24.00 2.08 7.23
CA VAL A 13 -23.00 1.15 7.78
C VAL A 13 -23.33 -0.26 7.30
N PHE A 14 -22.38 -0.89 6.61
CA PHE A 14 -22.47 -2.28 6.17
C PHE A 14 -21.66 -3.15 7.12
N ILE A 15 -22.35 -3.93 7.94
CA ILE A 15 -21.72 -4.89 8.85
C ILE A 15 -21.40 -6.16 8.07
N LYS A 16 -20.17 -6.67 8.19
CA LYS A 16 -19.74 -7.87 7.45
C LYS A 16 -20.27 -9.17 8.04
N GLU A 17 -20.54 -9.17 9.33
CA GLU A 17 -20.96 -10.35 10.09
C GLU A 17 -22.45 -10.25 10.43
N LYS A 18 -23.16 -11.38 10.41
CA LYS A 18 -24.55 -11.42 10.88
C LYS A 18 -24.53 -11.42 12.41
N ILE A 19 -25.10 -10.38 13.00
CA ILE A 19 -25.32 -10.29 14.44
C ILE A 19 -26.81 -10.48 14.69
N GLN A 20 -27.13 -11.46 15.52
CA GLN A 20 -28.49 -11.71 15.96
C GLN A 20 -28.67 -11.02 17.32
N THR A 21 -29.60 -10.08 17.38
CA THR A 21 -30.06 -9.47 18.62
C THR A 21 -31.57 -9.67 18.68
N GLU A 22 -32.06 -10.20 19.80
CA GLU A 22 -33.50 -10.47 19.99
C GLU A 22 -34.29 -9.17 20.19
N GLU A 23 -33.63 -8.13 20.72
CA GLU A 23 -34.20 -6.82 21.01
C GLU A 23 -33.44 -5.70 20.27
N PRO A 24 -34.03 -4.52 20.08
CA PRO A 24 -33.33 -3.35 19.56
C PRO A 24 -32.17 -2.93 20.50
N VAL A 25 -31.01 -2.65 19.92
CA VAL A 25 -29.80 -2.30 20.70
C VAL A 25 -29.25 -0.96 20.22
N ASP A 26 -28.92 -0.08 21.17
CA ASP A 26 -28.23 1.19 20.90
C ASP A 26 -26.78 0.95 20.48
N VAL A 27 -26.33 1.68 19.46
CA VAL A 27 -25.00 1.48 18.84
C VAL A 27 -24.20 2.77 18.78
N ILE A 28 -22.93 2.68 19.19
CA ILE A 28 -21.93 3.74 19.04
C ILE A 28 -21.08 3.44 17.80
N VAL A 29 -21.14 4.32 16.80
CA VAL A 29 -20.34 4.19 15.58
C VAL A 29 -19.03 4.96 15.74
N THR A 30 -17.91 4.24 15.72
CA THR A 30 -16.57 4.83 15.74
C THR A 30 -15.92 4.70 14.37
N PHE A 31 -15.59 5.82 13.73
CA PHE A 31 -14.82 5.82 12.49
C PHE A 31 -13.35 5.63 12.82
N LEU A 32 -12.80 4.49 12.36
CA LEU A 32 -11.36 4.29 12.43
C LEU A 32 -10.72 5.19 11.37
N ASP A 33 -9.83 6.08 11.79
CA ASP A 33 -8.95 6.77 10.85
C ASP A 33 -8.27 5.70 10.00
N LYS A 34 -8.19 5.95 8.68
CA LYS A 34 -7.42 5.10 7.80
C LYS A 34 -6.02 5.05 8.38
N THR A 35 -5.65 3.94 9.03
CA THR A 35 -4.25 3.52 9.06
C THR A 35 -3.82 3.64 7.63
N GLN A 36 -2.97 4.64 7.36
CA GLN A 36 -2.47 4.95 6.04
C GLN A 36 -2.04 3.60 5.45
N LEU A 37 -2.85 3.06 4.55
CA LEU A 37 -2.45 1.90 3.77
C LEU A 37 -1.12 2.38 3.17
N PRO A 38 0.01 1.67 3.39
CA PRO A 38 1.30 2.16 2.92
C PRO A 38 1.08 2.51 1.47
N ASP A 39 1.28 3.80 1.16
CA ASP A 39 0.97 4.37 -0.15
C ASP A 39 1.38 3.33 -1.17
N ARG A 40 0.40 2.82 -1.94
CA ARG A 40 0.75 2.09 -3.16
C ARG A 40 1.54 3.13 -3.92
N LYS A 41 2.88 3.05 -3.87
CA LYS A 41 3.81 3.96 -4.53
C LYS A 41 3.60 3.77 -6.03
N GLN A 42 2.50 4.32 -6.53
CA GLN A 42 2.23 4.42 -7.93
C GLN A 42 3.30 5.37 -8.42
N LEU A 43 4.24 4.83 -9.18
CA LEU A 43 5.34 5.58 -9.75
C LEU A 43 4.73 6.71 -10.58
N ASP A 44 4.83 7.93 -10.05
CA ASP A 44 4.40 9.12 -10.74
C ASP A 44 5.40 9.38 -11.87
N ILE A 45 5.02 8.97 -13.09
CA ILE A 45 5.84 9.10 -14.30
C ILE A 45 6.24 10.56 -14.52
N ASN A 46 5.44 11.53 -14.06
CA ASN A 46 5.74 12.95 -14.19
C ASN A 46 6.90 13.40 -13.28
N LYS A 47 7.22 12.64 -12.24
CA LYS A 47 8.40 12.90 -11.38
C LYS A 47 9.69 12.32 -11.97
N PHE A 48 9.60 11.45 -12.98
CA PHE A 48 10.77 10.89 -13.65
C PHE A 48 11.40 11.93 -14.61
N SER A 49 12.73 12.04 -14.57
CA SER A 49 13.48 12.91 -15.48
C SER A 49 14.77 12.23 -15.94
N PHE A 50 14.83 11.93 -17.23
CA PHE A 50 15.99 11.31 -17.86
C PHE A 50 17.28 12.13 -17.67
N LYS A 51 17.19 13.46 -17.74
CA LYS A 51 18.34 14.36 -17.55
C LYS A 51 18.91 14.26 -16.13
N LYS A 52 18.05 14.15 -15.12
CA LYS A 52 18.47 13.95 -13.72
C LYS A 52 19.13 12.59 -13.54
N ALA A 53 18.52 11.53 -14.07
CA ALA A 53 19.07 10.17 -14.02
C ALA A 53 20.46 10.09 -14.71
N LYS A 54 20.61 10.68 -15.89
CA LYS A 54 21.88 10.74 -16.62
C LYS A 54 22.98 11.46 -15.83
N LYS A 55 22.64 12.56 -15.15
CA LYS A 55 23.59 13.29 -14.28
C LYS A 55 24.03 12.44 -13.09
N LEU A 56 23.09 11.77 -12.43
CA LEU A 56 23.39 10.88 -11.30
C LEU A 56 24.29 9.70 -11.71
N LEU A 57 24.07 9.16 -12.91
CA LEU A 57 24.83 8.02 -13.43
C LEU A 57 26.17 8.41 -14.06
N SER A 58 26.53 9.69 -14.11
CA SER A 58 27.75 10.15 -14.78
C SER A 58 29.05 9.58 -14.18
N GLY A 59 29.06 9.26 -12.89
CA GLY A 59 30.19 8.61 -12.22
C GLY A 59 30.09 7.08 -12.13
N TYR A 60 28.98 6.49 -12.57
CA TYR A 60 28.76 5.06 -12.46
C TYR A 60 29.47 4.32 -13.60
N LYS A 61 30.44 3.47 -13.25
CA LYS A 61 31.24 2.67 -14.20
C LYS A 61 30.76 1.22 -14.35
N GLY A 62 29.72 0.83 -13.62
CA GLY A 62 29.19 -0.52 -13.67
C GLY A 62 28.40 -0.77 -14.96
N SER A 63 28.57 -1.96 -15.53
CA SER A 63 27.72 -2.44 -16.60
C SER A 63 26.68 -3.41 -16.05
N LEU A 64 25.45 -3.33 -16.55
CA LEU A 64 24.41 -4.32 -16.25
C LEU A 64 24.87 -5.74 -16.59
N SER A 65 25.62 -5.89 -17.69
CA SER A 65 26.18 -7.18 -18.09
C SER A 65 27.12 -7.76 -17.04
N ASN A 66 27.95 -6.92 -16.41
CA ASN A 66 28.88 -7.38 -15.37
C ASN A 66 28.11 -7.84 -14.13
N ALA A 67 27.09 -7.09 -13.72
CA ALA A 67 26.24 -7.47 -12.58
C ALA A 67 25.54 -8.84 -12.81
N ILE A 68 25.04 -9.09 -14.03
CA ILE A 68 24.42 -10.37 -14.38
C ILE A 68 25.44 -11.52 -14.38
N ILE A 69 26.67 -11.26 -14.84
CA ILE A 69 27.74 -12.27 -14.82
C ILE A 69 28.12 -12.62 -13.38
N GLU A 70 28.25 -11.63 -12.49
CA GLU A 70 28.55 -11.84 -11.07
C GLU A 70 27.43 -12.59 -10.35
N GLU A 71 26.17 -12.24 -10.62
CA GLU A 71 25.00 -12.95 -10.09
C GLU A 71 25.04 -14.44 -10.45
N ARG A 72 25.27 -14.76 -11.72
CA ARG A 72 25.34 -16.16 -12.18
C ARG A 72 26.53 -16.93 -11.62
N ARG A 73 27.67 -16.27 -11.40
CA ARG A 73 28.85 -16.90 -10.79
C ARG A 73 28.64 -17.17 -9.30
N SER A 74 27.84 -16.37 -8.62
CA SER A 74 27.56 -16.51 -7.18
C SER A 74 26.44 -17.53 -6.87
N ALA A 75 25.68 -17.94 -7.89
CA ALA A 75 24.58 -18.89 -7.76
C ALA A 75 24.98 -20.38 -7.97
N ILE A 76 26.27 -20.64 -8.21
CA ILE A 76 26.89 -21.97 -8.33
C ILE A 76 27.67 -22.23 -7.04
#